data_AF-U6B553-F1
#
_entry.id   AF-U6B553-F1
#
_cell.length_a   1.000
_cell.length_b   1.000
_cell.length_c   1.000
_cell.angle_alpha   90.00
_cell.angle_beta   90.00
_cell.angle_gamma   90.00
#
_symmetry.space_group_name_H-M   'P 1'
#
loop_
_entity.id
_entity.type
_entity.pdbx_description
1 polymer ?
#
loop_
_entity_poly.entity_id
_entity_poly.type
_entity_poly.pdbx_seq_one_letter_code
_entity_poly.pdbx_strand_id
1 'polypeptide(L)'
;MEGVKDIKDISVEYLSGFGSVSVPPVMVEKSCVFVQDSGRSLISVIYKNREGYQFNDLNILAEHMMLRGVKEISFQHSPYSIIWVLRTDGELVGCTFDPENGICAWHSHSLGGKDSKVCSLNSFSNFIRGQDELWLLVERKAPQGEVIQSLERLGDFQRANTYQAIDMIDGLAGIEQNNRKMS
;
A
#
# COMPACT_ATOMS: atom_id res chain seq x y z
N MET A 1 36.69 -15.31 -31.47
CA MET A 1 36.00 -16.45 -30.83
C MET A 1 35.71 -16.02 -29.41
N GLU A 2 34.53 -15.46 -29.18
CA GLU A 2 34.09 -15.09 -27.83
C GLU A 2 34.00 -16.35 -26.97
N GLY A 3 34.60 -16.29 -25.79
CA GLY A 3 34.56 -17.37 -24.81
C GLY A 3 33.14 -17.54 -24.29
N VAL A 4 32.56 -18.70 -24.57
CA VAL A 4 31.34 -19.16 -23.92
C VAL A 4 31.63 -19.27 -22.44
N LYS A 5 30.96 -18.44 -21.63
CA LYS A 5 31.09 -18.46 -20.17
C LYS A 5 30.35 -19.69 -19.66
N ASP A 6 31.10 -20.73 -19.30
CA ASP A 6 30.56 -21.98 -18.74
C ASP A 6 29.68 -21.68 -17.52
N ILE A 7 28.42 -22.11 -17.58
CA ILE A 7 27.42 -21.99 -16.51
C ILE A 7 27.69 -23.12 -15.50
N LYS A 8 28.76 -23.02 -14.71
CA LYS A 8 29.12 -24.06 -13.71
C LYS A 8 29.18 -23.61 -12.26
N ASP A 9 29.14 -22.31 -11.96
CA ASP A 9 29.13 -21.83 -10.58
C ASP A 9 27.87 -21.03 -10.27
N ILE A 10 26.96 -21.65 -9.52
CA ILE A 10 25.82 -20.98 -8.87
C ILE A 10 26.09 -21.04 -7.36
N SER A 11 26.44 -19.92 -6.76
CA SER A 11 26.58 -19.77 -5.32
C SER A 11 25.24 -19.39 -4.70
N VAL A 12 24.74 -20.20 -3.77
CA VAL A 12 23.55 -19.90 -2.97
C VAL A 12 24.01 -19.53 -1.57
N GLU A 13 23.69 -18.32 -1.14
CA GLU A 13 24.01 -17.82 0.21
C GLU A 13 22.73 -17.76 1.05
N TYR A 14 22.82 -18.26 2.28
CA TYR A 14 21.74 -18.13 3.26
C TYR A 14 21.73 -16.70 3.82
N LEU A 15 20.64 -15.97 3.60
CA LEU A 15 20.53 -14.57 4.03
C LEU A 15 19.86 -14.42 5.40
N SER A 16 18.72 -15.08 5.62
CA SER A 16 17.97 -14.99 6.86
C SER A 16 16.99 -16.15 7.03
N GLY A 17 16.46 -16.29 8.25
CA GLY A 17 15.41 -17.25 8.58
C GLY A 17 13.99 -16.73 8.36
N PHE A 18 13.84 -15.55 7.75
CA PHE A 18 12.52 -14.99 7.48
C PHE A 18 11.87 -15.76 6.32
N GLY A 19 10.71 -16.38 6.60
CA GLY A 19 9.81 -16.83 5.55
C GLY A 19 8.96 -15.67 5.03
N SER A 20 8.27 -15.91 3.91
CA SER A 20 7.33 -14.95 3.32
C SER A 20 6.03 -15.63 2.93
N VAL A 21 4.90 -14.92 3.03
CA VAL A 21 3.65 -15.34 2.42
C VAL A 21 3.63 -15.04 0.92
N SER A 22 2.64 -15.58 0.20
CA SER A 22 2.44 -15.35 -1.24
C SER A 22 1.85 -13.95 -1.54
N VAL A 23 2.45 -12.91 -0.98
CA VAL A 23 2.16 -11.50 -1.26
C VAL A 23 3.38 -10.91 -1.97
N PRO A 24 3.25 -10.37 -3.20
CA PRO A 24 4.37 -9.78 -3.91
C PRO A 24 5.04 -8.66 -3.09
N PRO A 25 6.38 -8.66 -3.00
CA PRO A 25 7.10 -7.60 -2.31
C PRO A 25 7.03 -6.29 -3.10
N VAL A 26 7.27 -5.18 -2.41
CA VAL A 26 7.38 -3.84 -3.02
C VAL A 26 8.78 -3.28 -2.80
N MET A 27 9.27 -2.53 -3.78
CA MET A 27 10.57 -1.85 -3.69
C MET A 27 10.35 -0.40 -3.25
N VAL A 28 10.87 -0.04 -2.08
CA VAL A 28 10.92 1.34 -1.59
C VAL A 28 12.38 1.79 -1.63
N GLU A 29 12.71 2.60 -2.63
CA GLU A 29 14.09 3.02 -2.91
C GLU A 29 15.05 1.82 -3.06
N LYS A 30 15.96 1.62 -2.10
CA LYS A 30 16.91 0.49 -2.05
C LYS A 30 16.45 -0.65 -1.13
N SER A 31 15.29 -0.51 -0.49
CA SER A 31 14.71 -1.52 0.37
C SER A 31 13.69 -2.37 -0.38
N CYS A 32 13.79 -3.68 -0.24
CA CYS A 32 12.73 -4.61 -0.61
C CYS A 32 11.87 -4.87 0.63
N VAL A 33 10.58 -4.55 0.57
CA VAL A 33 9.65 -4.78 1.66
C VAL A 33 8.73 -5.94 1.30
N PHE A 34 8.68 -6.95 2.17
CA PHE A 34 7.88 -8.15 1.98
C PHE A 34 7.09 -8.49 3.24
N VAL A 35 6.03 -9.29 3.08
CA VAL A 35 5.23 -9.78 4.21
C VAL A 35 5.82 -11.08 4.71
N GLN A 36 6.09 -11.15 6.02
CA GLN A 36 6.63 -12.34 6.67
C GLN A 36 5.66 -13.54 6.56
N ASP A 37 6.15 -14.76 6.71
CA ASP A 37 5.39 -16.03 6.73
C ASP A 37 4.19 -16.06 7.69
N SER A 38 4.29 -15.37 8.82
CA SER A 38 3.18 -15.20 9.76
C SER A 38 1.98 -14.43 9.17
N GLY A 39 2.19 -13.70 8.07
CA GLY A 39 1.23 -12.79 7.46
C GLY A 39 0.93 -11.55 8.30
N ARG A 40 1.73 -11.28 9.34
CA ARG A 40 1.44 -10.28 10.40
C ARG A 40 2.52 -9.22 10.57
N SER A 41 3.60 -9.29 9.81
CA SER A 41 4.67 -8.29 9.82
C SER A 41 5.15 -8.00 8.41
N LEU A 42 5.53 -6.74 8.17
CA LEU A 42 6.27 -6.31 7.00
C LEU A 42 7.74 -6.21 7.38
N ILE A 43 8.59 -6.92 6.63
CA ILE A 43 10.04 -6.91 6.80
C ILE A 43 10.65 -6.13 5.65
N SER A 44 11.47 -5.14 5.99
CA SER A 44 12.31 -4.37 5.08
C SER A 44 13.69 -5.02 5.02
N VAL A 45 14.16 -5.37 3.83
CA VAL A 45 15.55 -5.80 3.59
C VAL A 45 16.29 -4.79 2.73
N ILE A 46 17.42 -4.31 3.24
CA ILE A 46 18.31 -3.37 2.54
C ILE A 46 19.74 -3.91 2.54
N TYR A 47 20.41 -3.81 1.40
CA TYR A 47 21.83 -4.12 1.30
C TYR A 47 22.69 -2.90 1.68
N LYS A 48 23.54 -3.06 2.68
CA LYS A 48 24.52 -2.06 3.09
C LYS A 48 25.93 -2.57 2.76
N ASN A 49 26.67 -1.78 1.98
CA ASN A 49 27.99 -2.16 1.44
C ASN A 49 28.99 -2.77 2.43
N ARG A 50 28.92 -2.42 3.73
CA ARG A 50 29.83 -2.95 4.78
C ARG A 50 29.20 -4.00 5.70
N GLU A 51 27.89 -3.96 5.87
CA GLU A 51 27.15 -4.76 6.86
C GLU A 51 26.40 -5.93 6.21
N GLY A 52 26.34 -5.98 4.87
CA GLY A 52 25.57 -6.96 4.13
C GLY A 52 24.08 -6.63 4.15
N TYR A 53 23.24 -7.66 4.11
CA TYR A 53 21.79 -7.49 4.17
C TYR A 53 21.32 -7.23 5.61
N GLN A 54 20.63 -6.12 5.81
CA GLN A 54 19.95 -5.80 7.06
C GLN A 54 18.45 -5.98 6.89
N PHE A 55 17.85 -6.72 7.82
CA PHE A 55 16.42 -6.95 7.91
C PHE A 55 15.84 -6.14 9.07
N ASN A 56 14.75 -5.40 8.84
CA ASN A 56 14.07 -4.58 9.83
C ASN A 56 12.58 -4.91 9.84
N ASP A 57 12.03 -5.19 11.02
CA ASP A 57 10.59 -5.31 11.20
C ASP A 57 9.96 -3.91 11.29
N LEU A 58 9.10 -3.58 10.34
CA LEU A 58 8.44 -2.27 10.28
C LEU A 58 7.30 -2.15 11.32
N ASN A 59 6.84 -3.26 11.87
CA ASN A 59 5.69 -3.33 12.77
C ASN A 59 6.05 -3.23 14.26
N ILE A 60 7.32 -3.10 14.63
CA ILE A 60 7.77 -3.05 16.05
C ILE A 60 6.96 -2.07 16.91
N LEU A 61 6.59 -0.90 16.34
CA LEU A 61 5.83 0.13 17.06
C LEU A 61 4.32 0.12 16.74
N ALA A 62 3.86 -0.80 15.89
CA ALA A 62 2.50 -0.83 15.36
C ALA A 62 1.99 -2.26 15.09
N GLU A 63 2.36 -3.23 15.93
CA GLU A 63 1.95 -4.63 15.78
C GLU A 63 0.42 -4.79 15.69
N HIS A 64 -0.31 -3.94 16.42
CA HIS A 64 -1.78 -3.93 16.44
C HIS A 64 -2.41 -3.70 15.06
N MET A 65 -1.71 -3.03 14.14
CA MET A 65 -2.21 -2.75 12.80
C MET A 65 -2.33 -4.02 11.94
N MET A 66 -1.54 -5.06 12.22
CA MET A 66 -1.46 -6.28 11.40
C MET A 66 -2.09 -7.51 12.07
N LEU A 67 -2.85 -7.32 13.16
CA LEU A 67 -3.50 -8.40 13.91
C LEU A 67 -4.53 -9.20 13.10
N ARG A 68 -5.02 -8.67 11.98
CA ARG A 68 -5.95 -9.40 11.12
C ARG A 68 -5.25 -10.14 9.99
N GLY A 69 -4.01 -9.77 9.67
CA GLY A 69 -3.22 -10.34 8.61
C GLY A 69 -3.23 -9.47 7.36
N VAL A 70 -2.19 -9.62 6.55
CA VAL A 70 -1.99 -8.89 5.30
C VAL A 70 -2.47 -9.72 4.12
N LYS A 71 -3.29 -9.11 3.27
CA LYS A 71 -3.82 -9.70 2.04
C LYS A 71 -3.04 -9.25 0.80
N GLU A 72 -2.77 -7.96 0.69
CA GLU A 72 -2.11 -7.33 -0.47
C GLU A 72 -1.35 -6.10 -0.01
N ILE A 73 -0.25 -5.77 -0.70
CA ILE A 73 0.48 -4.52 -0.49
C ILE A 73 0.72 -3.82 -1.83
N SER A 74 0.78 -2.49 -1.82
CA SER A 74 1.16 -1.69 -2.98
C SER A 74 1.95 -0.48 -2.52
N PHE A 75 2.89 -0.03 -3.34
CA PHE A 75 3.70 1.14 -3.03
C PHE A 75 3.27 2.36 -3.82
N GLN A 76 3.07 3.47 -3.12
CA GLN A 76 2.86 4.80 -3.66
C GLN A 76 4.16 5.58 -3.45
N HIS A 77 4.83 5.95 -4.53
CA HIS A 77 6.09 6.71 -4.49
C HIS A 77 5.86 8.21 -4.28
N SER A 78 4.89 8.80 -5.01
CA SER A 78 4.67 10.25 -5.04
C SER A 78 3.21 10.61 -4.72
N PRO A 79 2.93 11.70 -3.97
CA PRO A 79 3.87 12.68 -3.44
C PRO A 79 4.45 12.32 -2.07
N TYR A 80 3.93 11.24 -1.47
CA TYR A 80 4.37 10.69 -0.20
C TYR A 80 4.73 9.22 -0.41
N SER A 81 5.88 8.79 0.14
CA SER A 81 6.33 7.40 0.14
C SER A 81 5.49 6.60 1.13
N ILE A 82 4.46 5.89 0.62
CA ILE A 82 3.51 5.14 1.43
C ILE A 82 3.43 3.70 0.93
N ILE A 83 3.66 2.75 1.83
CA ILE A 83 3.28 1.35 1.60
C ILE A 83 1.84 1.19 2.05
N TRP A 84 0.96 0.94 1.08
CA TRP A 84 -0.43 0.59 1.34
C TRP A 84 -0.54 -0.89 1.61
N VAL A 85 -1.30 -1.23 2.65
CA VAL A 85 -1.55 -2.59 3.10
C VAL A 85 -3.06 -2.81 3.13
N LEU A 86 -3.51 -3.77 2.34
CA LEU A 86 -4.85 -4.33 2.46
C LEU A 86 -4.84 -5.43 3.51
N ARG A 87 -5.59 -5.25 4.59
CA ARG A 87 -5.80 -6.32 5.56
C ARG A 87 -6.84 -7.32 5.08
N THR A 88 -6.79 -8.54 5.62
CA THR A 88 -7.72 -9.63 5.25
C THR A 88 -9.18 -9.33 5.62
N ASP A 89 -9.43 -8.41 6.55
CA ASP A 89 -10.78 -7.96 6.92
C ASP A 89 -11.32 -6.83 6.03
N GLY A 90 -10.52 -6.36 5.06
CA GLY A 90 -10.90 -5.33 4.10
C GLY A 90 -10.58 -3.90 4.56
N GLU A 91 -9.91 -3.73 5.70
CA GLU A 91 -9.42 -2.44 6.17
C GLU A 91 -8.14 -2.02 5.41
N LEU A 92 -8.05 -0.73 5.08
CA LEU A 92 -6.88 -0.14 4.43
C LEU A 92 -5.96 0.45 5.50
N VAL A 93 -4.68 0.08 5.47
CA VAL A 93 -3.64 0.63 6.36
C VAL A 93 -2.54 1.20 5.48
N GLY A 94 -1.95 2.32 5.88
CA GLY A 94 -0.77 2.88 5.22
C GLY A 94 0.41 2.98 6.19
N CYS A 95 1.61 2.83 5.65
CA CYS A 95 2.86 3.10 6.33
C CYS A 95 3.65 4.11 5.52
N THR A 96 3.77 5.34 6.03
CA THR A 96 4.74 6.30 5.49
C THR A 96 6.13 5.78 5.84
N PHE A 97 6.90 5.44 4.81
CA PHE A 97 8.16 4.74 4.97
C PHE A 97 9.27 5.41 4.15
N ASP A 98 10.31 5.86 4.84
CA ASP A 98 11.53 6.42 4.27
C ASP A 98 12.72 5.78 5.00
N PRO A 99 13.35 4.76 4.39
CA PRO A 99 14.46 4.05 5.01
C PRO A 99 15.72 4.91 5.15
N GLU A 100 15.93 5.91 4.27
CA GLU A 100 17.11 6.78 4.31
C GLU A 100 17.04 7.75 5.51
N ASN A 101 15.87 8.33 5.74
CA ASN A 101 15.62 9.25 6.86
C ASN A 101 15.13 8.56 8.14
N GLY A 102 14.97 7.24 8.13
CA GLY A 102 14.52 6.45 9.28
C GLY A 102 13.06 6.71 9.68
N ILE A 103 12.21 7.05 8.73
CA ILE A 103 10.78 7.31 8.96
C ILE A 103 9.99 6.02 8.78
N CYS A 104 9.21 5.67 9.78
CA CYS A 104 8.21 4.62 9.72
C CYS A 104 6.99 5.07 10.54
N ALA A 105 5.92 5.44 9.86
CA ALA A 105 4.72 5.96 10.51
C ALA A 105 3.46 5.28 9.96
N TRP A 106 2.80 4.53 10.83
CA TRP A 106 1.59 3.77 10.52
C TRP A 106 0.33 4.59 10.71
N HIS A 107 -0.65 4.38 9.85
CA HIS A 107 -1.94 5.05 9.92
C HIS A 107 -3.04 4.18 9.29
N SER A 108 -4.25 4.23 9.85
CA SER A 108 -5.41 3.43 9.42
C SER A 108 -6.40 4.28 8.63
N HIS A 109 -7.01 3.69 7.60
CA HIS A 109 -8.03 4.33 6.76
C HIS A 109 -9.31 3.49 6.75
N SER A 110 -10.36 4.03 7.34
CA SER A 110 -11.71 3.46 7.27
C SER A 110 -12.46 4.05 6.09
N LEU A 111 -13.07 3.20 5.26
CA LEU A 111 -13.92 3.67 4.16
C LEU A 111 -15.30 4.04 4.72
N GLY A 112 -15.77 5.25 4.42
CA GLY A 112 -17.09 5.71 4.86
C GLY A 112 -18.19 5.01 4.07
N GLY A 113 -19.24 4.51 4.72
CA GLY A 113 -20.31 3.72 4.10
C GLY A 113 -20.64 2.49 4.94
N LYS A 114 -21.78 1.83 4.69
CA LYS A 114 -22.19 0.66 5.47
C LYS A 114 -21.47 -0.59 4.96
N ASP A 115 -20.89 -1.36 5.89
CA ASP A 115 -20.22 -2.65 5.65
C ASP A 115 -19.20 -2.61 4.50
N SER A 116 -18.46 -1.50 4.39
CA SER A 116 -17.56 -1.23 3.26
C SER A 116 -16.21 -1.91 3.43
N LYS A 117 -15.71 -2.56 2.38
CA LYS A 117 -14.48 -3.35 2.41
C LYS A 117 -13.68 -3.14 1.14
N VAL A 118 -12.37 -3.00 1.27
CA VAL A 118 -11.47 -3.05 0.13
C VAL A 118 -11.23 -4.51 -0.26
N CYS A 119 -11.42 -4.83 -1.54
CA CYS A 119 -11.24 -6.16 -2.09
C CYS A 119 -9.84 -6.34 -2.71
N SER A 120 -9.30 -5.29 -3.32
CA SER A 120 -7.96 -5.23 -3.90
C SER A 120 -7.51 -3.77 -4.04
N LEU A 121 -6.20 -3.53 -4.11
CA LEU A 121 -5.64 -2.21 -4.28
C LEU A 121 -4.43 -2.21 -5.21
N ASN A 122 -4.18 -1.08 -5.87
CA ASN A 122 -2.91 -0.85 -6.56
C ASN A 122 -2.64 0.64 -6.72
N SER A 123 -1.37 1.04 -6.77
CA SER A 123 -0.97 2.42 -6.99
C SER A 123 -0.33 2.58 -8.36
N PHE A 124 -0.78 3.59 -9.09
CA PHE A 124 -0.30 3.88 -10.44
C PHE A 124 0.21 5.31 -10.55
N SER A 125 1.34 5.49 -11.21
CA SER A 125 1.85 6.83 -11.51
C SER A 125 0.97 7.57 -12.50
N ASN A 126 0.58 8.79 -12.14
CA ASN A 126 -0.16 9.70 -13.00
C ASN A 126 0.73 10.90 -13.37
N PHE A 127 1.34 10.82 -14.55
CA PHE A 127 2.24 11.86 -15.06
C PHE A 127 1.55 13.23 -15.23
N ILE A 128 0.26 13.25 -15.58
CA ILE A 128 -0.49 14.49 -15.78
C ILE A 128 -0.64 15.25 -14.45
N ARG A 129 -0.85 14.52 -13.35
CA ARG A 129 -0.99 15.09 -12.00
C ARG A 129 0.34 15.19 -11.24
N GLY A 130 1.42 14.60 -11.77
CA GLY A 130 2.74 14.60 -11.13
C GLY A 130 2.81 13.79 -9.83
N GLN A 131 1.90 12.83 -9.65
CA GLN A 131 1.80 12.02 -8.43
C GLN A 131 1.28 10.62 -8.76
N ASP A 132 1.40 9.70 -7.82
CA ASP A 132 0.75 8.41 -7.90
C ASP A 132 -0.68 8.49 -7.35
N GLU A 133 -1.56 7.67 -7.89
CA GLU A 133 -2.95 7.53 -7.46
C GLU A 133 -3.16 6.10 -6.95
N LEU A 134 -3.73 5.97 -5.76
CA LEU A 134 -4.16 4.69 -5.22
C LEU A 134 -5.56 4.37 -5.74
N TRP A 135 -5.70 3.21 -6.37
CA TRP A 135 -6.96 2.69 -6.86
C TRP A 135 -7.39 1.50 -6.01
N LEU A 136 -8.66 1.48 -5.64
CA LEU A 136 -9.27 0.52 -4.74
C LEU A 136 -10.47 -0.13 -5.42
N LEU A 137 -10.53 -1.45 -5.43
CA LEU A 137 -11.78 -2.15 -5.67
C LEU A 137 -12.52 -2.25 -4.34
N VAL A 138 -13.68 -1.61 -4.21
CA VAL A 138 -14.43 -1.50 -2.96
C VAL A 138 -15.77 -2.20 -3.10
N GLU A 139 -16.11 -3.01 -2.10
CA GLU A 139 -17.42 -3.64 -1.96
C GLU A 139 -18.21 -2.95 -0.85
N ARG A 140 -19.48 -2.63 -1.12
CA ARG A 140 -20.38 -1.97 -0.17
C ARG A 140 -21.76 -2.60 -0.19
N LYS A 141 -22.48 -2.49 0.93
CA LYS A 141 -23.89 -2.89 0.99
C LYS A 141 -24.79 -1.68 0.80
N ALA A 142 -25.57 -1.66 -0.28
CA ALA A 142 -26.52 -0.58 -0.53
C ALA A 142 -27.69 -0.60 0.47
N PRO A 143 -28.45 0.51 0.59
CA PRO A 143 -29.59 0.57 1.50
C PRO A 143 -30.65 -0.52 1.27
N GLN A 144 -30.88 -0.94 0.03
CA GLN A 144 -31.80 -2.04 -0.30
C GLN A 144 -31.22 -3.45 0.00
N GLY A 145 -29.98 -3.55 0.46
CA GLY A 145 -29.35 -4.80 0.91
C GLY A 145 -28.50 -5.52 -0.14
N GLU A 146 -28.50 -5.05 -1.38
CA GLU A 146 -27.63 -5.49 -2.46
C GLU A 146 -26.15 -5.16 -2.19
N VAL A 147 -25.26 -5.99 -2.73
CA VAL A 147 -23.81 -5.77 -2.68
C VAL A 147 -23.41 -5.09 -3.99
N ILE A 148 -22.75 -3.93 -3.88
CA ILE A 148 -22.22 -3.17 -5.01
C ILE A 148 -20.71 -3.17 -4.96
N GLN A 149 -20.09 -3.22 -6.14
CA GLN A 149 -18.65 -3.06 -6.29
C GLN A 149 -18.34 -1.80 -7.10
N SER A 150 -17.45 -0.97 -6.58
CA SER A 150 -17.00 0.29 -7.16
C SER A 150 -15.48 0.29 -7.30
N LEU A 151 -14.99 0.95 -8.33
CA LEU A 151 -13.58 1.32 -8.42
C LEU A 151 -13.43 2.74 -7.89
N GLU A 152 -12.73 2.90 -6.77
CA GLU A 152 -12.56 4.15 -6.04
C GLU A 152 -11.10 4.59 -6.10
N ARG A 153 -10.87 5.90 -6.19
CA ARG A 153 -9.53 6.47 -6.31
C ARG A 153 -9.24 7.38 -5.13
N LEU A 154 -8.13 7.12 -4.44
CA LEU A 154 -7.51 8.02 -3.49
C LEU A 154 -6.31 8.70 -4.16
N GLY A 155 -6.34 10.02 -4.25
CA GLY A 155 -5.33 10.82 -4.93
C GLY A 155 -5.59 12.31 -4.74
N ASP A 156 -4.90 13.16 -5.51
CA ASP A 156 -4.94 14.62 -5.34
C ASP A 156 -4.47 15.07 -3.95
N PHE A 157 -3.44 14.39 -3.46
CA PHE A 157 -2.79 14.68 -2.19
C PHE A 157 -2.23 16.11 -2.20
N GLN A 158 -3.02 17.06 -1.70
CA GLN A 158 -2.58 18.45 -1.63
C GLN A 158 -1.59 18.63 -0.47
N ARG A 159 -0.49 19.35 -0.72
CA ARG A 159 0.42 19.82 0.34
C ARG A 159 -0.18 21.01 1.11
N ALA A 160 -1.45 20.93 1.50
CA ALA A 160 -2.10 21.92 2.33
C ALA A 160 -2.23 21.36 3.75
N ASN A 161 -1.62 22.03 4.74
CA ASN A 161 -1.73 21.68 6.17
C ASN A 161 -3.13 21.96 6.76
N THR A 162 -4.19 21.61 6.04
CA THR A 162 -5.57 21.77 6.49
C THR A 162 -6.31 20.48 6.21
N TYR A 163 -6.68 19.76 7.27
CA TYR A 163 -7.62 18.64 7.20
C TYR A 163 -8.88 19.10 6.46
N GLN A 164 -9.18 18.49 5.31
CA GLN A 164 -10.37 18.78 4.54
C GLN A 164 -11.31 17.57 4.60
N ALA A 165 -12.60 17.80 4.81
CA ALA A 165 -13.59 16.73 4.93
C ALA A 165 -13.74 15.85 3.66
N ILE A 166 -13.18 16.29 2.53
CA ILE A 166 -13.12 15.55 1.26
C ILE A 166 -12.01 14.49 1.20
N ASP A 167 -11.14 14.39 2.22
CA ASP A 167 -10.17 13.29 2.35
C ASP A 167 -10.86 11.95 2.73
N MET A 168 -12.18 11.97 2.93
CA MET A 168 -12.98 10.74 2.96
C MET A 168 -13.11 10.18 1.54
N ILE A 169 -12.82 8.88 1.40
CA ILE A 169 -13.10 8.12 0.18
C ILE A 169 -14.62 7.95 0.08
N ASP A 170 -15.30 8.97 -0.44
CA ASP A 170 -16.72 8.92 -0.81
C ASP A 170 -16.88 8.94 -2.34
N GLY A 171 -17.65 7.99 -2.86
CA GLY A 171 -17.90 7.83 -4.30
C GLY A 171 -18.91 8.84 -4.86
N LEU A 172 -19.06 10.04 -4.29
CA LEU A 172 -20.20 10.94 -4.56
C LEU A 172 -19.86 12.26 -5.26
N ALA A 173 -18.65 12.47 -5.76
CA ALA A 173 -18.24 13.71 -6.44
C ALA A 173 -18.88 13.97 -7.83
N GLY A 174 -20.09 13.45 -8.12
CA GLY A 174 -20.66 13.49 -9.47
C GLY A 174 -22.17 13.70 -9.65
N ILE A 175 -22.99 13.88 -8.60
CA ILE A 175 -24.47 13.89 -8.79
C ILE A 175 -25.18 15.23 -8.47
N GLU A 176 -24.57 16.21 -7.81
CA GLU A 176 -25.29 17.45 -7.41
C GLU A 176 -24.90 18.75 -8.13
N GLN A 177 -25.07 18.84 -9.45
CA GLN A 177 -25.01 20.14 -10.16
C GLN A 177 -26.14 20.39 -11.18
N ASN A 178 -27.17 19.55 -11.29
CA ASN A 178 -28.13 19.66 -12.39
C ASN A 178 -29.61 19.78 -12.01
N ASN A 179 -29.95 20.46 -10.91
CA ASN A 179 -31.34 20.87 -10.65
C ASN A 179 -31.44 22.15 -9.80
N ARG A 180 -31.44 23.31 -10.48
CA ARG A 180 -31.98 24.64 -10.07
C ARG A 180 -31.53 25.64 -11.16
N LYS A 181 -32.34 26.29 -11.99
CA LYS A 181 -33.77 26.63 -11.96
C LYS A 181 -34.27 26.82 -13.41
N MET A 182 -35.38 26.16 -13.75
CA MET A 182 -36.39 26.71 -14.65
C MET A 182 -37.52 27.18 -13.72
N SER A 183 -37.68 28.50 -13.61
CA SER A 183 -38.84 29.29 -13.14
C SER A 183 -38.37 30.65 -12.66
#